data_AF-U6I1W3-F1
#
_entry.id   AF-U6I1W3-F1
#
_cell.length_a   1.000
_cell.length_b   1.000
_cell.length_c   1.000
_cell.angle_alpha   90.00
_cell.angle_beta   90.00
_cell.angle_gamma   90.00
#
_symmetry.space_group_name_H-M   'P 1'
#
loop_
_entity.id
_entity.type
_entity.pdbx_description
1 polymer ?
#
loop_
_entity_poly.entity_id
_entity_poly.type
_entity_poly.pdbx_seq_one_letter_code
_entity_poly.pdbx_strand_id
1 'polypeptide(L)'
;MKWLDKRLCEVLFSKGTEDSALNAPVAVCRYNNEENFVRQLSQTQFSANVRTLMRCVITTPCHYTRLLQCKMTRYVCDLPVLLSAHPLRLCVDVSSDVPDFHSHWDHFLTMAGGTAPDKYEWYEKVGERRVGLRLSEYDCVIFDVDYGELDVDRGYLNALVDILTPQQTFVVTGTMARIKGLDSNMDCMKHLFFTLGGFHFLPFAMLPTSWRIWCNKSQNNSTINFVEIIRWACLDIIYRRSRAPRN
;
A
#
# COMPACT_ATOMS: atom_id res chain seq x y z
N MET A 1 -6.27 14.30 -6.03
CA MET A 1 -5.24 13.23 -6.05
C MET A 1 -5.40 12.38 -4.81
N LYS A 2 -5.23 11.06 -4.88
CA LYS A 2 -5.35 10.14 -3.73
C LYS A 2 -4.04 9.45 -3.35
N TRP A 3 -3.02 9.57 -4.19
CA TRP A 3 -1.73 8.96 -3.94
C TRP A 3 -0.60 9.85 -4.46
N LEU A 4 0.59 9.65 -3.89
CA LEU A 4 1.87 10.20 -4.35
C LEU A 4 2.86 9.05 -4.52
N ASP A 5 3.68 9.13 -5.57
CA ASP A 5 4.84 8.28 -5.77
C ASP A 5 6.12 9.12 -5.64
N LYS A 6 7.29 8.48 -5.80
CA LYS A 6 8.59 9.15 -5.76
C LYS A 6 8.65 10.38 -6.66
N ARG A 7 8.15 10.27 -7.89
CA ARG A 7 8.29 11.31 -8.91
C ARG A 7 7.36 12.50 -8.66
N LEU A 8 6.14 12.26 -8.19
CA LEU A 8 5.25 13.33 -7.74
C LEU A 8 5.83 14.04 -6.52
N CYS A 9 6.43 13.31 -5.58
CA CYS A 9 7.13 13.92 -4.44
C CYS A 9 8.32 14.78 -4.89
N GLU A 10 9.12 14.32 -5.87
CA GLU A 10 10.23 15.11 -6.45
C GLU A 10 9.72 16.42 -7.07
N VAL A 11 8.61 16.36 -7.82
CA VAL A 11 8.03 17.54 -8.48
C VAL A 11 7.43 18.51 -7.47
N LEU A 12 6.70 18.02 -6.48
CA LEU A 12 5.95 18.84 -5.52
C LEU A 12 6.82 19.37 -4.39
N PHE A 13 7.80 18.58 -3.92
CA PHE A 13 8.52 18.83 -2.66
C PHE A 13 10.03 19.01 -2.81
N SER A 14 10.54 19.17 -4.04
CA SER A 14 11.99 19.35 -4.32
C SER A 14 12.64 20.54 -3.58
N LYS A 15 11.86 21.54 -3.14
CA LYS A 15 12.35 22.71 -2.40
C LYS A 15 12.02 22.70 -0.90
N GLY A 16 11.60 21.56 -0.35
CA GLY A 16 11.19 21.46 1.06
C GLY A 16 9.68 21.59 1.26
N THR A 17 9.26 22.15 2.40
CA THR A 17 7.86 22.16 2.87
C THR A 17 6.94 23.15 2.15
N GLU A 18 7.49 24.06 1.33
CA GLU A 18 6.67 24.99 0.54
C GLU A 18 6.24 24.31 -0.77
N ASP A 19 4.93 24.23 -1.01
CA ASP A 19 4.42 23.73 -2.28
C ASP A 19 4.80 24.72 -3.37
N SER A 20 5.58 24.25 -4.35
CA SER A 20 5.78 25.03 -5.57
C SER A 20 4.47 25.04 -6.33
N ALA A 21 3.63 26.06 -6.12
CA ALA A 21 2.38 26.25 -6.88
C ALA A 21 2.63 26.22 -8.40
N LEU A 22 3.84 26.60 -8.82
CA LEU A 22 4.33 26.52 -10.20
C LEU A 22 4.42 25.08 -10.73
N ASN A 23 4.64 24.09 -9.87
CA ASN A 23 4.78 22.68 -10.23
C ASN A 23 3.46 21.90 -10.13
N ALA A 24 2.40 22.49 -9.55
CA ALA A 24 1.11 21.83 -9.37
C ALA A 24 0.48 21.35 -10.70
N PRO A 25 0.47 22.15 -11.79
CA PRO A 25 -0.06 21.67 -13.09
C PRO A 25 0.70 20.47 -13.64
N VAL A 26 2.02 20.45 -13.47
CA VAL A 26 2.89 19.35 -13.91
C VAL A 26 2.59 18.08 -13.12
N ALA A 27 2.45 18.20 -11.79
CA ALA A 27 2.10 17.08 -10.92
C ALA A 27 0.71 16.51 -11.25
N VAL A 28 -0.29 17.37 -11.49
CA VAL A 28 -1.64 16.95 -11.88
C VAL A 28 -1.64 16.23 -13.23
N CYS A 29 -0.94 16.77 -14.23
CA CYS A 29 -0.80 16.13 -15.54
C CYS A 29 -0.18 14.73 -15.41
N ARG A 30 0.92 14.61 -14.65
CA ARG A 30 1.57 13.33 -14.38
C ARG A 30 0.65 12.34 -13.69
N TYR A 31 -0.03 12.77 -12.62
CA TYR A 31 -0.97 11.93 -11.89
C TYR A 31 -2.07 11.38 -12.81
N ASN A 32 -2.66 12.23 -13.65
CA ASN A 32 -3.70 11.83 -14.59
C ASN A 32 -3.17 10.86 -15.66
N ASN A 33 -1.95 11.05 -16.14
CA ASN A 33 -1.32 10.12 -17.08
C ASN A 33 -1.11 8.74 -16.45
N GLU A 34 -0.67 8.68 -15.20
CA GLU A 34 -0.49 7.41 -14.48
C GLU A 34 -1.83 6.72 -14.21
N GLU A 35 -2.87 7.46 -13.82
CA GLU A 35 -4.23 6.92 -13.66
C GLU A 35 -4.80 6.38 -14.98
N ASN A 36 -4.55 7.07 -16.09
CA ASN A 36 -4.95 6.61 -17.41
C ASN A 36 -4.17 5.34 -17.81
N PHE A 37 -2.88 5.28 -17.52
CA PHE A 37 -2.04 4.12 -17.77
C PHE A 37 -2.51 2.90 -16.97
N VAL A 38 -2.77 3.03 -15.67
CA VAL A 38 -3.31 1.95 -14.83
C VAL A 38 -4.66 1.46 -15.36
N ARG A 39 -5.52 2.37 -15.83
CA ARG A 39 -6.81 2.01 -16.45
C ARG A 39 -6.62 1.20 -17.72
N GLN A 40 -5.68 1.57 -18.59
CA GLN A 40 -5.33 0.81 -19.79
C GLN A 40 -4.72 -0.56 -19.44
N LEU A 41 -3.87 -0.63 -18.41
CA LEU A 41 -3.35 -1.91 -17.92
C LEU A 41 -4.47 -2.86 -17.50
N SER A 42 -5.53 -2.36 -16.84
CA SER A 42 -6.67 -3.20 -16.45
C SER A 42 -7.42 -3.83 -17.64
N GLN A 43 -7.29 -3.26 -18.84
CA GLN A 43 -7.88 -3.75 -20.09
C GLN A 43 -6.92 -4.66 -20.88
N THR A 44 -5.66 -4.72 -20.49
CA THR A 44 -4.62 -5.45 -21.23
C THR A 44 -4.71 -6.95 -20.93
N GLN A 45 -4.47 -7.76 -21.96
CA GLN A 45 -4.39 -9.21 -21.81
C GLN A 45 -2.98 -9.62 -21.36
N PHE A 46 -2.90 -10.30 -20.22
CA PHE A 46 -1.67 -10.90 -19.69
C PHE A 46 -1.73 -12.43 -19.76
N SER A 47 -0.57 -13.07 -19.87
CA SER A 47 -0.51 -14.54 -19.83
C SER A 47 -1.01 -15.07 -18.48
N ALA A 48 -1.54 -16.31 -18.48
CA ALA A 48 -2.01 -16.96 -17.25
C ALA A 48 -0.89 -17.09 -16.21
N ASN A 49 0.33 -17.35 -16.64
CA ASN A 49 1.48 -17.62 -15.77
C ASN A 49 1.93 -16.41 -14.94
N VAL A 50 1.56 -15.20 -15.36
CA VAL A 50 1.87 -13.96 -14.64
C VAL A 50 0.84 -13.68 -13.53
N ARG A 51 -0.33 -14.32 -13.62
CA ARG A 51 -1.51 -14.13 -12.75
C ARG A 51 -1.57 -15.19 -11.65
N THR A 52 -0.46 -15.37 -10.94
CA THR A 52 -0.39 -16.26 -9.77
C THR A 52 -1.13 -15.65 -8.57
N LEU A 53 -1.34 -16.46 -7.53
CA LEU A 53 -1.82 -16.01 -6.22
C LEU A 53 -1.05 -14.74 -5.78
N MET A 54 -1.79 -13.69 -5.40
CA MET A 54 -1.19 -12.48 -4.85
C MET A 54 -1.23 -12.53 -3.32
N ARG A 55 -0.06 -12.39 -2.69
CA ARG A 55 0.06 -12.34 -1.23
C ARG A 55 0.22 -10.88 -0.80
N CYS A 56 -0.71 -10.37 -0.01
CA CYS A 56 -0.65 -9.02 0.54
C CYS A 56 -0.58 -9.10 2.06
N VAL A 57 0.14 -8.15 2.68
CA VAL A 57 0.10 -7.95 4.13
C VAL A 57 -0.23 -6.52 4.47
N ILE A 58 -1.09 -6.33 5.48
CA ILE A 58 -1.50 -5.03 6.01
C ILE A 58 -1.27 -5.03 7.51
N THR A 59 -0.47 -4.08 8.00
CA THR A 59 -0.13 -3.98 9.42
C THR A 59 0.28 -2.54 9.75
N THR A 60 0.60 -2.25 11.00
CA THR A 60 1.18 -0.97 11.42
C THR A 60 2.73 -1.05 11.57
N PRO A 61 3.46 0.09 11.51
CA PRO A 61 4.93 0.11 11.62
C PRO A 61 5.47 -0.40 12.97
N CYS A 62 4.87 0.03 14.08
CA CYS A 62 5.30 -0.29 15.44
C CYS A 62 5.26 -1.80 15.75
N HIS A 63 4.46 -2.55 15.00
CA HIS A 63 4.26 -3.98 15.22
C HIS A 63 5.00 -4.89 14.25
N TYR A 64 5.66 -4.36 13.21
CA TYR A 64 6.48 -5.23 12.36
C TYR A 64 7.78 -5.69 13.07
N THR A 65 8.28 -5.01 14.11
CA THR A 65 9.39 -5.53 14.92
C THR A 65 8.92 -6.16 16.23
N ARG A 66 7.74 -5.77 16.73
CA ARG A 66 6.98 -6.48 17.77
C ARG A 66 6.16 -7.65 17.21
N LEU A 67 6.61 -8.22 16.10
CA LEU A 67 5.95 -9.18 15.18
C LEU A 67 5.44 -10.50 15.78
N LEU A 68 5.37 -10.62 17.11
CA LEU A 68 5.09 -11.86 17.83
C LEU A 68 3.96 -11.70 18.87
N GLN A 69 3.20 -10.59 18.86
CA GLN A 69 2.14 -10.36 19.84
C GLN A 69 0.77 -10.04 19.24
N CYS A 70 0.70 -9.59 17.98
CA CYS A 70 -0.58 -9.27 17.34
C CYS A 70 -1.19 -10.50 16.66
N LYS A 71 -2.51 -10.60 16.76
CA LYS A 71 -3.28 -11.63 16.08
C LYS A 71 -3.34 -11.28 14.60
N MET A 72 -3.02 -12.23 13.73
CA MET A 72 -3.14 -12.08 12.28
C MET A 72 -4.42 -12.75 11.80
N THR A 73 -5.10 -12.11 10.85
CA THR A 73 -6.26 -12.69 10.16
C THR A 73 -5.95 -12.75 8.67
N ARG A 74 -6.00 -13.95 8.11
CA ARG A 74 -5.86 -14.21 6.68
C ARG A 74 -7.23 -14.17 6.02
N TYR A 75 -7.37 -13.31 5.03
CA TYR A 75 -8.54 -13.21 4.16
C TYR A 75 -8.17 -13.81 2.80
N VAL A 76 -8.92 -14.82 2.36
CA VAL A 76 -8.75 -15.42 1.03
C VAL A 76 -10.00 -15.13 0.20
N CYS A 77 -9.83 -14.43 -0.91
CA CYS A 77 -10.93 -14.06 -1.80
C CYS A 77 -10.46 -13.94 -3.25
N ASP A 78 -11.41 -13.90 -4.17
CA ASP A 78 -11.15 -13.60 -5.58
C ASP A 78 -11.56 -12.14 -5.88
N LEU A 79 -10.67 -11.39 -6.52
CA LEU A 79 -10.87 -9.97 -6.85
C LEU A 79 -10.74 -9.72 -8.37
N PRO A 80 -11.73 -9.08 -9.02
CA PRO A 80 -11.59 -8.62 -10.40
C PRO A 80 -10.56 -7.48 -10.52
N VAL A 81 -9.36 -7.83 -10.98
CA VAL A 81 -8.25 -6.88 -11.20
C VAL A 81 -8.17 -6.46 -12.67
N LEU A 82 -8.30 -7.41 -13.59
CA LEU A 82 -8.29 -7.20 -15.05
C LEU A 82 -9.71 -7.41 -15.60
N LEU A 83 -10.13 -6.61 -16.57
CA LEU A 83 -11.49 -6.66 -17.13
C LEU A 83 -11.75 -7.90 -18.00
N SER A 84 -10.70 -8.42 -18.66
CA SER A 84 -10.82 -9.54 -19.61
C SER A 84 -10.22 -10.85 -19.07
N ALA A 85 -10.05 -10.96 -17.75
CA ALA A 85 -9.47 -12.14 -17.11
C ALA A 85 -10.41 -12.71 -16.04
N HIS A 86 -10.16 -13.96 -15.66
CA HIS A 86 -10.69 -14.48 -14.42
C HIS A 86 -10.22 -13.63 -13.23
N PRO A 87 -11.08 -13.46 -12.20
CA PRO A 87 -10.70 -12.84 -10.94
C PRO A 87 -9.40 -13.40 -10.37
N LEU A 88 -8.57 -12.52 -9.81
CA LEU A 88 -7.29 -12.90 -9.23
C LEU A 88 -7.51 -13.41 -7.81
N ARG A 89 -6.94 -14.57 -7.47
CA ARG A 89 -6.95 -15.05 -6.09
C ARG A 89 -6.01 -14.21 -5.23
N LEU A 90 -6.55 -13.67 -4.14
CA LEU A 90 -5.82 -12.89 -3.14
C LEU A 90 -5.72 -13.67 -1.83
N CYS A 91 -4.58 -13.51 -1.17
CA CYS A 91 -4.35 -13.87 0.22
C CYS A 91 -3.89 -12.61 0.95
N VAL A 92 -4.76 -12.02 1.78
CA VAL A 92 -4.48 -10.78 2.50
C VAL A 92 -4.34 -11.11 3.98
N ASP A 93 -3.12 -11.01 4.50
CA ASP A 93 -2.85 -11.16 5.92
C ASP A 93 -2.93 -9.79 6.60
N VAL A 94 -3.78 -9.65 7.61
CA VAL A 94 -4.03 -8.37 8.28
C VAL A 94 -3.80 -8.51 9.77
N SER A 95 -3.03 -7.59 10.32
CA SER A 95 -2.81 -7.50 11.77
C SER A 95 -4.03 -6.89 12.47
N SER A 96 -4.35 -7.41 13.66
CA SER A 96 -5.56 -7.05 14.43
C SER A 96 -5.64 -5.59 14.88
N ASP A 97 -4.54 -4.86 14.80
CA ASP A 97 -4.41 -3.45 15.15
C ASP A 97 -4.73 -2.50 14.00
N VAL A 98 -4.91 -3.00 12.77
CA VAL A 98 -5.41 -2.20 11.66
C VAL A 98 -6.88 -1.85 11.94
N PRO A 99 -7.20 -0.58 12.21
CA PRO A 99 -8.51 -0.19 12.72
C PRO A 99 -9.60 -0.41 11.69
N ASP A 100 -10.72 -0.98 12.14
CA ASP A 100 -11.94 -1.17 11.34
C ASP A 100 -11.73 -1.85 9.98
N PHE A 101 -10.66 -2.67 9.84
CA PHE A 101 -10.36 -3.30 8.55
C PHE A 101 -11.53 -4.16 8.06
N HIS A 102 -12.03 -5.04 8.94
CA HIS A 102 -13.04 -6.02 8.55
C HIS A 102 -14.34 -5.39 8.05
N SER A 103 -14.84 -4.35 8.74
CA SER A 103 -16.11 -3.68 8.37
C SER A 103 -16.00 -2.98 7.01
N HIS A 104 -14.86 -2.39 6.70
CA HIS A 104 -14.64 -1.70 5.44
C HIS A 104 -14.28 -2.65 4.29
N TRP A 105 -13.50 -3.70 4.58
CA TRP A 105 -13.04 -4.67 3.60
C TRP A 105 -14.20 -5.36 2.89
N ASP A 106 -15.15 -5.94 3.64
CA ASP A 106 -16.25 -6.69 3.05
C ASP A 106 -17.15 -5.79 2.18
N HIS A 107 -17.35 -4.53 2.60
CA HIS A 107 -18.11 -3.54 1.84
C HIS A 107 -17.43 -3.19 0.51
N PHE A 108 -16.17 -2.76 0.55
CA PHE A 108 -15.43 -2.38 -0.67
C PHE A 108 -15.17 -3.57 -1.59
N LEU A 109 -14.97 -4.77 -1.04
CA LEU A 109 -14.76 -5.98 -1.81
C LEU A 109 -16.01 -6.34 -2.62
N THR A 110 -17.18 -6.27 -1.97
CA THR A 110 -18.47 -6.47 -2.63
C THR A 110 -18.70 -5.44 -3.74
N MET A 111 -18.43 -4.16 -3.50
CA MET A 111 -18.56 -3.11 -4.52
C MET A 111 -17.61 -3.30 -5.71
N ALA A 112 -16.45 -3.91 -5.48
CA ALA A 112 -15.49 -4.24 -6.53
C ALA A 112 -15.83 -5.54 -7.30
N GLY A 113 -16.93 -6.22 -6.94
CA GLY A 113 -17.32 -7.50 -7.53
C GLY A 113 -16.48 -8.69 -7.08
N GLY A 114 -15.83 -8.58 -5.91
CA GLY A 114 -15.08 -9.67 -5.31
C GLY A 114 -15.99 -10.72 -4.64
N THR A 115 -15.42 -11.88 -4.35
CA THR A 115 -16.12 -12.94 -3.59
C THR A 115 -16.10 -12.64 -2.10
N ALA A 116 -17.07 -13.20 -1.36
CA ALA A 116 -16.99 -13.22 0.09
C ALA A 116 -15.66 -13.88 0.53
N PRO A 117 -14.92 -13.28 1.48
CA PRO A 117 -13.62 -13.80 1.89
C PRO A 117 -13.75 -14.95 2.89
N ASP A 118 -12.99 -16.02 2.68
CA ASP A 118 -12.70 -17.00 3.72
C ASP A 118 -11.74 -16.38 4.74
N LYS A 119 -11.95 -16.65 6.03
CA LYS A 119 -11.20 -16.01 7.13
C LYS A 119 -10.51 -17.06 7.99
N TYR A 120 -9.20 -16.90 8.19
CA TYR A 120 -8.38 -17.78 9.01
C TYR A 120 -7.55 -16.98 9.99
N GLU A 121 -7.83 -17.13 11.27
CA GLU A 121 -7.11 -16.42 12.32
C GLU A 121 -5.93 -17.25 12.82
N TRP A 122 -4.79 -16.61 13.00
CA TRP A 122 -3.60 -17.24 13.57
C TRP A 122 -2.83 -16.25 14.45
N TYR A 123 -2.08 -16.77 15.41
CA TYR A 123 -1.20 -15.99 16.28
C TYR A 123 0.08 -16.79 16.50
N GLU A 124 1.23 -16.13 16.50
CA GLU A 124 2.50 -16.80 16.78
C GLU A 124 2.68 -16.89 18.30
N LYS A 125 2.76 -18.12 18.85
CA LYS A 125 3.00 -18.31 20.29
C LYS A 125 4.45 -17.96 20.62
N VAL A 126 4.65 -17.11 21.62
CA VAL A 126 5.97 -16.78 22.16
C VAL A 126 6.66 -18.07 22.64
N GLY A 127 7.72 -18.52 21.94
CA GLY A 127 8.59 -19.61 22.40
C GLY A 127 8.88 -20.73 21.39
N GLU A 128 8.12 -20.87 20.31
CA GLU A 128 8.46 -21.81 19.22
C GLU A 128 9.35 -21.12 18.17
N ARG A 129 10.21 -21.89 17.50
CA ARG A 129 11.21 -21.39 16.53
C ARG A 129 10.59 -20.36 15.58
N ARG A 130 11.03 -19.12 15.71
CA ARG A 130 10.72 -17.94 14.86
C ARG A 130 10.41 -18.33 13.41
N VAL A 131 9.14 -18.43 13.06
CA VAL A 131 8.70 -18.28 11.67
C VAL A 131 7.98 -16.94 11.60
N GLY A 132 8.69 -15.90 12.08
CA GLY A 132 8.20 -14.53 12.04
C GLY A 132 7.80 -14.16 10.63
N LEU A 133 6.79 -13.30 10.50
CA LEU A 133 6.30 -12.78 9.22
C LEU A 133 7.47 -12.31 8.35
N ARG A 134 7.78 -13.09 7.31
CA ARG A 134 8.80 -12.72 6.33
C ARG A 134 8.16 -11.83 5.30
N LEU A 135 8.30 -10.51 5.44
CA LEU A 135 7.76 -9.54 4.49
C LEU A 135 8.18 -9.85 3.05
N SER A 136 9.36 -10.43 2.85
CA SER A 136 9.86 -10.86 1.53
C SER A 136 9.01 -11.95 0.84
N GLU A 137 8.12 -12.63 1.55
CA GLU A 137 7.20 -13.64 0.99
C GLU A 137 5.90 -13.05 0.42
N TYR A 138 5.64 -11.78 0.71
CA TYR A 138 4.45 -11.07 0.23
C TYR A 138 4.79 -10.34 -1.05
N ASP A 139 3.83 -10.22 -1.96
CA ASP A 139 3.98 -9.43 -3.17
C ASP A 139 3.67 -7.95 -2.92
N CYS A 140 2.78 -7.67 -1.96
CA CYS A 140 2.42 -6.32 -1.55
C CYS A 140 2.50 -6.16 -0.03
N VAL A 141 3.12 -5.08 0.42
CA VAL A 141 3.24 -4.69 1.83
C VAL A 141 2.60 -3.33 2.02
N ILE A 142 1.59 -3.25 2.88
CA ILE A 142 0.86 -2.01 3.20
C ILE A 142 1.06 -1.71 4.69
N PHE A 143 1.63 -0.55 5.01
CA PHE A 143 1.59 -0.02 6.37
C PHE A 143 0.50 1.01 6.53
N ASP A 144 -0.40 0.76 7.47
CA ASP A 144 -1.33 1.76 8.01
C ASP A 144 -0.64 2.45 9.19
N VAL A 145 -0.33 3.73 9.03
CA VAL A 145 0.47 4.50 9.99
C VAL A 145 -0.45 5.37 10.83
N ASP A 146 -0.40 5.22 12.16
CA ASP A 146 -0.96 6.22 13.08
C ASP A 146 0.07 7.35 13.27
N TYR A 147 -0.38 8.59 13.16
CA TYR A 147 0.48 9.78 13.05
C TYR A 147 1.05 10.26 14.39
N GLY A 148 0.80 9.53 15.48
CA GLY A 148 1.12 9.94 16.85
C GLY A 148 2.48 9.47 17.40
N GLU A 149 3.11 8.42 16.85
CA GLU A 149 4.25 7.72 17.50
C GLU A 149 5.51 7.61 16.63
N LEU A 150 5.99 8.74 16.13
CA LEU A 150 6.74 8.78 14.86
C LEU A 150 8.24 8.43 14.92
N ASP A 151 8.96 8.73 16.00
CA ASP A 151 10.42 8.54 15.98
C ASP A 151 10.83 7.06 16.06
N VAL A 152 10.09 6.27 16.84
CA VAL A 152 10.29 4.83 16.96
C VAL A 152 9.85 4.12 15.67
N ASP A 153 8.71 4.53 15.10
CA ASP A 153 8.17 3.99 13.86
C ASP A 153 9.08 4.22 12.66
N ARG A 154 9.75 5.37 12.60
CA ARG A 154 10.72 5.67 11.53
C ARG A 154 11.93 4.75 11.57
N GLY A 155 12.43 4.44 12.78
CA GLY A 155 13.52 3.48 12.97
C GLY A 155 13.15 2.10 12.45
N TYR A 156 11.92 1.66 12.73
CA TYR A 156 11.39 0.43 12.20
C TYR A 156 11.29 0.50 10.67
N LEU A 157 10.57 1.46 10.10
CA LEU A 157 10.36 1.48 8.66
C LEU A 157 11.66 1.60 7.85
N ASN A 158 12.71 2.22 8.41
CA ASN A 158 14.02 2.26 7.77
C ASN A 158 14.62 0.88 7.49
N ALA A 159 14.36 -0.13 8.34
CA ALA A 159 14.89 -1.48 8.11
C ALA A 159 14.22 -2.22 6.94
N LEU A 160 13.12 -1.69 6.39
CA LEU A 160 12.46 -2.29 5.21
C LEU A 160 13.34 -2.28 3.97
N VAL A 161 14.30 -1.33 3.88
CA VAL A 161 15.20 -1.22 2.73
C VAL A 161 16.00 -2.50 2.52
N ASP A 162 16.34 -3.20 3.59
CA ASP A 162 17.11 -4.44 3.55
C ASP A 162 16.25 -5.70 3.38
N ILE A 163 14.93 -5.57 3.56
CA ILE A 163 13.99 -6.71 3.59
C ILE A 163 13.17 -6.80 2.31
N LEU A 164 12.74 -5.65 1.76
CA LEU A 164 11.86 -5.60 0.61
C LEU A 164 12.62 -5.80 -0.70
N THR A 165 12.06 -6.61 -1.59
CA THR A 165 12.67 -6.95 -2.88
C THR A 165 12.15 -6.03 -4.01
N PRO A 166 12.90 -5.91 -5.12
CA PRO A 166 12.45 -5.13 -6.28
C PRO A 166 11.15 -5.64 -6.92
N GLN A 167 10.70 -6.86 -6.60
CA GLN A 167 9.50 -7.49 -7.15
C GLN A 167 8.24 -7.16 -6.36
N GLN A 168 8.37 -6.64 -5.14
CA GLN A 168 7.22 -6.29 -4.29
C GLN A 168 6.66 -4.93 -4.66
N THR A 169 5.50 -4.56 -4.12
CA THR A 169 4.96 -3.19 -4.09
C THR A 169 4.77 -2.77 -2.64
N PHE A 170 5.16 -1.53 -2.33
CA PHE A 170 5.05 -0.96 -0.99
C PHE A 170 4.02 0.17 -0.94
N VAL A 171 3.17 0.20 0.08
CA VAL A 171 2.22 1.31 0.28
C VAL A 171 2.24 1.78 1.72
N VAL A 172 2.21 3.09 1.91
CA VAL A 172 1.99 3.72 3.21
C VAL A 172 0.66 4.46 3.16
N THR A 173 -0.20 4.23 4.14
CA THR A 173 -1.50 4.91 4.27
C THR A 173 -1.81 5.21 5.73
N GLY A 174 -2.97 5.83 6.00
CA GLY A 174 -3.38 6.22 7.34
C GLY A 174 -4.70 7.01 7.33
N THR A 175 -5.51 6.84 8.37
CA THR A 175 -6.88 7.38 8.43
C THR A 175 -6.95 8.89 8.62
N MET A 176 -5.89 9.55 9.12
CA MET A 176 -5.67 11.01 9.15
C MET A 176 -6.79 11.88 9.78
N ALA A 177 -7.85 11.25 10.30
CA ALA A 177 -9.07 11.90 10.77
C ALA A 177 -8.85 12.72 12.04
N ARG A 178 -7.76 12.42 12.77
CA ARG A 178 -7.43 13.05 14.06
C ARG A 178 -6.62 14.35 13.92
N ILE A 179 -6.07 14.65 12.74
CA ILE A 179 -5.21 15.82 12.53
C ILE A 179 -6.02 17.01 12.04
N LYS A 180 -6.10 18.05 12.89
CA LYS A 180 -6.75 19.33 12.57
C LYS A 180 -5.96 20.10 11.50
N GLY A 181 -6.65 20.75 10.57
CA GLY A 181 -6.04 21.64 9.57
C GLY A 181 -5.51 20.96 8.30
N LEU A 182 -5.74 19.65 8.12
CA LEU A 182 -5.49 18.97 6.85
C LEU A 182 -6.81 18.88 6.08
N ASP A 183 -7.09 19.81 5.18
CA ASP A 183 -8.42 19.93 4.57
C ASP A 183 -8.52 19.20 3.21
N SER A 184 -7.39 18.79 2.64
CA SER A 184 -7.33 18.02 1.40
C SER A 184 -6.52 16.73 1.51
N ASN A 185 -6.73 15.80 0.57
CA ASN A 185 -5.86 14.63 0.41
C ASN A 185 -4.39 15.03 0.21
N MET A 186 -4.13 16.15 -0.47
CA MET A 186 -2.76 16.61 -0.71
C MET A 186 -2.08 17.00 0.60
N ASP A 187 -2.75 17.78 1.45
CA ASP A 187 -2.21 18.18 2.75
C ASP A 187 -1.87 16.94 3.60
N CYS A 188 -2.71 15.92 3.55
CA CYS A 188 -2.49 14.66 4.24
C CYS A 188 -1.27 13.89 3.74
N MET A 189 -1.16 13.72 2.42
CA MET A 189 -0.03 13.00 1.84
C MET A 189 1.29 13.76 2.04
N LYS A 190 1.24 15.09 1.92
CA LYS A 190 2.36 15.99 2.24
C LYS A 190 2.78 15.87 3.70
N HIS A 191 1.82 15.93 4.61
CA HIS A 191 2.07 15.79 6.04
C HIS A 191 2.70 14.43 6.34
N LEU A 192 2.14 13.32 5.84
CA LEU A 192 2.73 11.99 5.99
C LEU A 192 4.17 11.92 5.43
N PHE A 193 4.40 12.47 4.23
CA PHE A 193 5.72 12.48 3.61
C PHE A 193 6.76 13.15 4.51
N PHE A 194 6.50 14.37 4.99
CA PHE A 194 7.45 15.11 5.82
C PHE A 194 7.59 14.53 7.22
N THR A 195 6.50 13.99 7.78
CA THR A 195 6.48 13.35 9.10
C THR A 195 7.39 12.13 9.14
N LEU A 196 7.42 11.35 8.04
CA LEU A 196 8.35 10.22 7.90
C LEU A 196 9.79 10.67 7.60
N GLY A 197 10.02 11.93 7.26
CA GLY A 197 11.35 12.49 6.96
C GLY A 197 11.58 12.91 5.52
N GLY A 198 10.54 12.89 4.68
CA GLY A 198 10.66 13.15 3.26
C GLY A 198 11.70 12.24 2.60
N PHE A 199 12.58 12.80 1.77
CA PHE A 199 13.65 12.04 1.14
C PHE A 199 14.82 11.66 2.07
N HIS A 200 14.83 12.10 3.33
CA HIS A 200 15.75 11.56 4.34
C HIS A 200 15.27 10.24 4.92
N PHE A 201 14.01 9.88 4.69
CA PHE A 201 13.47 8.58 5.02
C PHE A 201 14.00 7.53 4.04
N LEU A 202 14.74 6.54 4.53
CA LEU A 202 15.42 5.57 3.67
C LEU A 202 14.46 4.86 2.72
N PRO A 203 13.23 4.47 3.13
CA PRO A 203 12.31 3.83 2.22
C PRO A 203 11.91 4.68 1.00
N PHE A 204 11.68 5.99 1.17
CA PHE A 204 11.34 6.85 0.03
C PHE A 204 12.53 7.13 -0.88
N ALA A 205 13.74 7.15 -0.32
CA ALA A 205 14.96 7.36 -1.09
C ALA A 205 15.41 6.12 -1.86
N MET A 206 15.43 4.96 -1.18
CA MET A 206 16.25 3.80 -1.54
C MET A 206 15.48 2.50 -1.77
N LEU A 207 14.18 2.40 -1.46
CA LEU A 207 13.46 1.14 -1.66
C LEU A 207 13.62 0.66 -3.11
N PRO A 208 13.97 -0.62 -3.33
CA PRO A 208 14.10 -1.17 -4.67
C PRO A 208 12.74 -1.43 -5.34
N THR A 209 11.65 -1.28 -4.59
CA THR A 209 10.26 -1.54 -4.99
C THR A 209 9.54 -0.27 -5.48
N SER A 210 8.45 -0.46 -6.23
CA SER A 210 7.46 0.58 -6.50
C SER A 210 6.73 0.94 -5.20
N TRP A 211 6.66 2.22 -4.86
CA TRP A 211 5.97 2.67 -3.64
C TRP A 211 4.98 3.80 -3.87
N ARG A 212 3.92 3.82 -3.05
CA ARG A 212 2.97 4.93 -2.98
C ARG A 212 2.65 5.33 -1.54
N ILE A 213 2.50 6.63 -1.34
CA ILE A 213 1.73 7.18 -0.21
C ILE A 213 0.28 7.27 -0.68
N TRP A 214 -0.66 6.71 0.08
CA TRP A 214 -2.08 6.72 -0.26
C TRP A 214 -2.90 7.40 0.82
N CYS A 215 -3.82 8.27 0.43
CA CYS A 215 -4.74 8.96 1.33
C CYS A 215 -6.14 9.03 0.73
N ASN A 216 -7.15 8.92 1.59
CA ASN A 216 -8.55 9.00 1.19
C ASN A 216 -9.38 9.98 2.02
N LYS A 217 -8.77 10.98 2.66
CA LYS A 217 -9.46 11.92 3.56
C LYS A 217 -10.72 12.55 2.95
N SER A 218 -10.66 12.99 1.70
CA SER A 218 -11.74 13.70 1.01
C SER A 218 -12.77 12.78 0.33
N GLN A 219 -12.73 11.47 0.57
CA GLN A 219 -13.66 10.49 -0.02
C GLN A 219 -14.02 9.41 0.99
N ASN A 220 -15.08 8.63 0.73
CA ASN A 220 -15.48 7.48 1.56
C ASN A 220 -15.57 7.80 3.06
N ASN A 221 -16.02 9.00 3.45
CA ASN A 221 -16.03 9.47 4.85
C ASN A 221 -14.66 9.30 5.55
N SER A 222 -13.56 9.59 4.84
CA SER A 222 -12.17 9.43 5.29
C SER A 222 -11.73 7.98 5.53
N THR A 223 -12.52 7.00 5.09
CA THR A 223 -12.19 5.57 5.20
C THR A 223 -11.21 5.15 4.10
N ILE A 224 -10.16 4.44 4.47
CA ILE A 224 -9.21 3.87 3.51
C ILE A 224 -9.84 2.68 2.77
N ASN A 225 -9.88 2.77 1.45
CA ASN A 225 -10.32 1.67 0.58
C ASN A 225 -9.14 0.76 0.25
N PHE A 226 -8.84 -0.21 1.13
CA PHE A 226 -7.76 -1.16 0.92
C PHE A 226 -7.93 -2.01 -0.35
N VAL A 227 -9.18 -2.24 -0.81
CA VAL A 227 -9.44 -2.97 -2.06
C VAL A 227 -8.92 -2.19 -3.27
N GLU A 228 -9.12 -0.87 -3.30
CA GLU A 228 -8.58 0.00 -4.36
C GLU A 228 -7.04 -0.03 -4.38
N ILE A 229 -6.41 0.06 -3.20
CA ILE A 229 -4.95 -0.01 -3.04
C ILE A 229 -4.41 -1.35 -3.54
N ILE A 230 -4.98 -2.47 -3.06
CA ILE A 230 -4.53 -3.82 -3.42
C ILE A 230 -4.74 -4.06 -4.91
N ARG A 231 -5.85 -3.61 -5.49
CA ARG A 231 -6.11 -3.74 -6.92
C ARG A 231 -5.07 -3.01 -7.76
N TRP A 232 -4.69 -1.79 -7.36
CA TRP A 232 -3.58 -1.08 -7.99
C TRP A 232 -2.25 -1.85 -7.85
N ALA A 233 -1.92 -2.30 -6.65
CA ALA A 233 -0.68 -3.04 -6.40
C ALA A 233 -0.62 -4.32 -7.27
N CYS A 234 -1.73 -5.06 -7.38
CA CYS A 234 -1.83 -6.23 -8.25
C CYS A 234 -1.52 -5.90 -9.71
N LEU A 235 -2.06 -4.79 -10.24
CA LEU A 235 -1.78 -4.36 -11.61
C LEU A 235 -0.30 -4.02 -11.82
N ASP A 236 0.31 -3.29 -10.87
CA ASP A 236 1.73 -2.95 -10.89
C ASP A 236 2.62 -4.22 -10.88
N ILE A 237 2.30 -5.18 -10.03
CA ILE A 237 3.04 -6.44 -9.90
C ILE A 237 2.88 -7.30 -11.16
N ILE A 238 1.65 -7.46 -11.67
CA ILE A 238 1.37 -8.19 -12.92
C ILE A 238 2.15 -7.56 -14.08
N TYR A 239 2.11 -6.23 -14.19
CA TYR A 239 2.83 -5.51 -15.23
C TYR A 239 4.34 -5.75 -15.16
N ARG A 240 4.96 -5.63 -13.98
CA ARG A 240 6.40 -5.87 -13.80
C ARG A 240 6.79 -7.31 -14.08
N ARG A 241 6.01 -8.29 -13.58
CA ARG A 241 6.22 -9.73 -13.85
C ARG A 241 6.10 -10.06 -15.34
N SER A 242 5.22 -9.37 -16.08
CA SER A 242 5.08 -9.56 -17.54
C SER A 242 6.30 -9.09 -18.34
N ARG A 243 7.10 -8.19 -17.77
CA ARG A 243 8.29 -7.61 -18.41
C ARG A 243 9.60 -8.22 -17.91
N ALA A 244 9.56 -9.02 -16.84
CA ALA A 244 10.75 -9.70 -16.35
C ALA A 244 11.24 -10.71 -17.41
N PRO A 245 12.56 -10.77 -17.67
CA PRO A 245 13.10 -11.78 -18.57
C PRO A 245 12.72 -13.17 -18.06
N ARG A 246 12.25 -14.02 -18.98
CA ARG A 246 12.01 -15.44 -18.67
C ARG A 246 13.38 -16.08 -18.46
N ASN A 247 13.71 -16.41 -17.22
CA ASN A 247 14.83 -17.30 -16.92
C ASN A 247 14.53 -18.70 -17.43
#